data_AF-A0A353PW80-F1
#
_entry.id   AF-A0A353PW80-F1
#
_cell.length_a   1.000
_cell.length_b   1.000
_cell.length_c   1.000
_cell.angle_alpha   90.00
_cell.angle_beta   90.00
_cell.angle_gamma   90.00
#
_symmetry.space_group_name_H-M   'P 1'
#
loop_
_entity.id
_entity.type
_entity.pdbx_description
1 polymer ?
#
loop_
_entity_poly.entity_id
_entity_poly.type
_entity_poly.pdbx_seq_one_letter_code
_entity_poly.pdbx_strand_id
1 'polypeptide(L)'
;MVDKSIAELKILAPFVLVGMIYGWNFVYVPSDTARQVKELLEVSPIQSLSFPDKNMSFVEPRIENERFYVWLEYRRTNSMMAYKKAWDSVVYPKAKGIGQASLLMGTEGILEAYEQALKNAIRGFVQKQEKNKPRRISGRVLLVNQPVLGIQAGRYTAALDFFVHVIKIERYTEF
;
A
#
# COMPACT_ATOMS: atom_id res chain seq x y z
N MET A 1 24.64 -12.63 9.08
CA MET A 1 23.22 -12.92 9.39
C MET A 1 22.45 -11.64 9.74
N VAL A 2 22.93 -10.83 10.70
CA VAL A 2 22.39 -9.49 11.05
C VAL A 2 22.18 -8.57 9.84
N ASP A 3 23.15 -8.54 8.92
CA ASP A 3 23.12 -7.68 7.72
C ASP A 3 22.00 -8.04 6.73
N LYS A 4 21.64 -9.33 6.65
CA LYS A 4 20.61 -9.81 5.71
C LYS A 4 19.22 -9.31 6.09
N SER A 5 18.81 -9.49 7.35
CA SER A 5 17.47 -9.04 7.79
C SER A 5 17.34 -7.51 7.77
N ILE A 6 18.42 -6.79 8.07
CA ILE A 6 18.46 -5.34 7.88
C ILE A 6 18.25 -5.02 6.39
N ALA A 7 18.99 -5.66 5.48
CA ALA A 7 18.84 -5.45 4.04
C ALA A 7 17.41 -5.77 3.54
N GLU A 8 16.79 -6.84 4.01
CA GLU A 8 15.40 -7.18 3.69
C GLU A 8 14.43 -6.10 4.18
N LEU A 9 14.62 -5.57 5.38
CA LEU A 9 13.83 -4.42 5.85
C LEU A 9 14.04 -3.18 5.00
N LYS A 10 15.24 -2.93 4.47
CA LYS A 10 15.47 -1.80 3.55
C LYS A 10 14.64 -1.91 2.27
N ILE A 11 14.28 -3.12 1.85
CA ILE A 11 13.41 -3.36 0.70
C ILE A 11 11.94 -3.11 1.05
N LEU A 12 11.47 -3.59 2.20
CA LEU A 12 10.06 -3.52 2.58
C LEU A 12 9.64 -2.19 3.21
N ALA A 13 10.53 -1.58 3.99
CA ALA A 13 10.22 -0.41 4.79
C ALA A 13 9.77 0.80 3.94
N PRO A 14 10.36 1.11 2.77
CA PRO A 14 9.90 2.21 1.95
C PRO A 14 8.41 2.13 1.63
N PHE A 15 7.90 0.95 1.23
CA PHE A 15 6.48 0.76 0.94
C PHE A 15 5.62 1.01 2.17
N VAL A 16 5.97 0.38 3.30
CA VAL A 16 5.18 0.47 4.53
C VAL A 16 5.18 1.88 5.10
N LEU A 17 6.36 2.51 5.19
CA LEU A 17 6.51 3.85 5.75
C LEU A 17 5.82 4.90 4.89
N VAL A 18 6.05 4.89 3.57
CA VAL A 18 5.35 5.82 2.65
C VAL A 18 3.85 5.62 2.79
N GLY A 19 3.37 4.37 2.79
CA GLY A 19 1.95 4.07 2.91
C GLY A 19 1.31 4.57 4.19
N MET A 20 1.99 4.44 5.34
CA MET A 20 1.45 4.81 6.64
C MET A 20 1.62 6.29 6.98
N ILE A 21 2.57 6.98 6.34
CA ILE A 21 2.90 8.38 6.63
C ILE A 21 2.24 9.33 5.64
N TYR A 22 2.33 9.04 4.34
CA TYR A 22 1.87 9.91 3.28
C TYR A 22 0.78 9.28 2.42
N GLY A 23 0.90 7.99 2.13
CA GLY A 23 0.03 7.29 1.20
C GLY A 23 0.41 7.52 -0.26
N TRP A 24 -0.52 7.14 -1.14
CA TRP A 24 -0.34 7.19 -2.58
C TRP A 24 -1.50 7.93 -3.26
N ASN A 25 -1.19 8.57 -4.39
CA ASN A 25 -2.20 8.92 -5.37
C ASN A 25 -2.50 7.68 -6.22
N PHE A 26 -3.74 7.55 -6.67
CA PHE A 26 -4.11 6.54 -7.66
C PHE A 26 -4.89 7.14 -8.81
N VAL A 27 -4.74 6.49 -9.97
CA VAL A 27 -5.56 6.69 -11.16
C VAL A 27 -6.03 5.32 -11.61
N TYR A 28 -7.35 5.15 -11.72
CA TYR A 28 -7.99 3.93 -12.17
C TYR A 28 -8.83 4.19 -13.42
N VAL A 29 -8.62 3.36 -14.43
CA VAL A 29 -9.44 3.28 -15.64
C VAL A 29 -10.03 1.87 -15.68
N PRO A 30 -11.36 1.71 -15.53
CA PRO A 30 -11.98 0.40 -15.62
C PRO A 30 -11.90 -0.14 -17.05
N SER A 31 -11.85 -1.46 -17.20
CA SER A 31 -11.97 -2.08 -18.51
C SER A 31 -13.37 -1.86 -19.11
N ASP A 32 -13.40 -1.51 -20.38
CA ASP A 32 -14.63 -1.36 -21.16
C ASP A 32 -14.47 -2.03 -22.53
N THR A 33 -15.01 -3.24 -22.65
CA THR A 33 -14.94 -4.03 -23.88
C THR A 33 -15.69 -3.38 -25.04
N ALA A 34 -16.83 -2.72 -24.78
CA ALA A 34 -17.61 -2.05 -25.82
C ALA A 34 -16.84 -0.86 -26.41
N ARG A 35 -16.00 -0.21 -25.60
CA ARG A 35 -15.15 0.92 -26.01
C ARG A 35 -13.68 0.54 -26.26
N GLN A 36 -13.35 -0.76 -26.24
CA GLN A 36 -11.99 -1.30 -26.39
C GLN A 36 -10.95 -0.70 -25.41
N VAL A 37 -11.38 -0.32 -24.21
CA VAL A 37 -10.51 0.24 -23.16
C VAL A 37 -10.01 -0.89 -22.25
N LYS A 38 -8.69 -1.03 -22.12
CA LYS A 38 -8.07 -1.95 -21.16
C LYS A 38 -8.08 -1.34 -19.76
N GLU A 39 -8.18 -2.21 -18.74
CA GLU A 39 -8.04 -1.76 -17.35
C GLU A 39 -6.63 -1.20 -17.13
N LEU A 40 -6.55 -0.06 -16.44
CA LEU A 40 -5.31 0.55 -16.01
C LEU A 40 -5.45 0.99 -14.55
N LEU A 41 -4.45 0.66 -13.73
CA LEU A 41 -4.31 1.18 -12.37
C LEU A 41 -2.89 1.68 -12.17
N GLU A 42 -2.75 2.98 -12.03
CA GLU A 42 -1.49 3.65 -11.72
C GLU A 42 -1.53 4.12 -10.27
N VAL A 43 -0.41 3.91 -9.57
CA VAL A 43 -0.24 4.30 -8.18
C VAL A 43 1.11 5.00 -8.05
N SER A 44 1.13 6.17 -7.43
CA SER A 44 2.35 6.94 -7.23
C SER A 44 2.42 7.50 -5.80
N PRO A 45 3.61 7.54 -5.18
CA PRO A 45 3.74 8.07 -3.82
C PRO A 45 3.35 9.55 -3.80
N ILE A 46 2.62 9.97 -2.77
CA ILE A 46 2.31 11.41 -2.57
C ILE A 46 3.61 12.15 -2.25
N GLN A 47 4.46 11.53 -1.43
CA GLN A 47 5.78 12.00 -1.10
C GLN A 47 6.71 10.80 -0.90
N SER A 48 7.91 10.89 -1.46
CA SER A 48 8.95 9.89 -1.24
C SER A 48 9.64 10.13 0.10
N LEU A 49 10.04 9.04 0.75
CA LEU A 49 10.95 9.09 1.90
C LEU A 49 12.36 8.83 1.40
N SER A 50 13.32 9.65 1.82
CA SER A 50 14.73 9.30 1.66
C SER A 50 15.04 8.07 2.50
N PHE A 51 15.83 7.15 1.94
CA PHE A 51 16.24 5.95 2.65
C PHE A 51 17.77 5.83 2.61
N PRO A 52 18.47 5.87 3.76
CA PRO A 52 17.94 6.06 5.11
C PRO A 52 17.44 7.49 5.38
N ASP A 53 16.47 7.62 6.28
CA ASP A 53 15.95 8.92 6.77
C ASP A 53 16.50 9.23 8.16
N LYS A 54 16.67 10.50 8.49
CA LYS A 54 17.18 10.92 9.81
C LYS A 54 16.26 10.54 10.98
N ASN A 55 14.97 10.34 10.74
CA ASN A 55 14.00 9.95 11.76
C ASN A 55 13.86 8.42 11.90
N MET A 56 14.68 7.66 11.17
CA MET A 56 14.62 6.21 11.15
C MET A 56 15.74 5.60 11.98
N SER A 57 15.41 4.59 12.78
CA SER A 57 16.36 3.82 13.57
C SER A 57 16.04 2.33 13.51
N PHE A 58 17.08 1.50 13.55
CA PHE A 58 16.95 0.06 13.79
C PHE A 58 17.22 -0.19 15.26
N VAL A 59 16.24 -0.76 15.96
CA VAL A 59 16.28 -0.93 17.42
C VAL A 59 16.11 -2.40 17.81
N GLU A 60 16.68 -2.76 18.96
CA GLU A 60 16.66 -4.11 19.55
C GLU A 60 17.06 -5.25 18.60
N PRO A 61 18.22 -5.19 17.92
CA PRO A 61 18.71 -6.33 17.16
C PRO A 61 18.99 -7.49 18.13
N ARG A 62 18.31 -8.61 17.94
CA ARG A 62 18.49 -9.80 18.79
C ARG A 62 18.38 -11.09 18.01
N ILE A 63 19.03 -12.14 18.51
CA ILE A 63 18.95 -13.48 17.96
C ILE A 63 18.26 -14.35 18.99
N GLU A 64 17.14 -14.96 18.62
CA GLU A 64 16.36 -15.88 19.45
C GLU A 64 15.93 -17.07 18.60
N ASN A 65 16.13 -18.30 19.10
CA ASN A 65 15.72 -19.54 18.40
C ASN A 65 16.19 -19.58 16.93
N GLU A 66 17.47 -19.27 16.70
CA GLU A 66 18.10 -19.21 15.38
C GLU A 66 17.48 -18.18 14.41
N ARG A 67 16.66 -17.26 14.93
CA ARG A 67 16.04 -16.18 14.17
C ARG A 67 16.61 -14.86 14.62
N PHE A 68 16.87 -13.98 13.65
CA PHE A 68 17.24 -12.61 13.92
C PHE A 68 16.00 -11.71 13.89
N TYR A 69 15.85 -10.89 14.91
CA TYR A 69 14.78 -9.92 15.06
C TYR A 69 15.41 -8.53 15.13
N VAL A 70 14.75 -7.57 14.49
CA VAL A 70 15.08 -6.15 14.61
C VAL A 70 13.83 -5.34 14.34
N TRP A 71 13.63 -4.27 15.08
CA TRP A 71 12.57 -3.32 14.84
C TRP A 71 13.08 -2.17 13.99
N LEU A 72 12.27 -1.72 13.04
CA LEU A 72 12.46 -0.43 12.40
C LEU A 72 11.49 0.55 13.04
N GLU A 73 12.04 1.56 13.70
CA GLU A 73 11.29 2.67 14.26
C GLU A 73 11.41 3.89 13.34
N TYR A 74 10.29 4.59 13.13
CA TYR A 74 10.27 5.86 12.41
C TYR A 74 9.56 6.93 13.25
N ARG A 75 10.29 7.94 13.68
CA ARG A 75 9.74 9.03 14.49
C ARG A 75 9.02 10.05 13.60
N ARG A 76 7.69 10.02 13.61
CA ARG A 76 6.86 10.98 12.85
C ARG A 76 7.05 12.41 13.39
N THR A 77 7.08 13.38 12.47
CA THR A 77 7.01 14.80 12.80
C THR A 77 5.58 15.19 13.20
N ASN A 78 5.42 16.36 13.83
CA ASN A 78 4.09 16.89 14.17
C ASN A 78 3.16 17.00 12.95
N SER A 79 3.69 17.40 11.79
CA SER A 79 2.93 17.49 10.54
C SER A 79 2.46 16.13 10.05
N MET A 80 3.30 15.09 10.13
CA MET A 80 2.92 13.71 9.78
C MET A 80 1.84 13.17 10.71
N MET A 81 1.95 13.45 12.02
CA MET A 81 0.93 13.04 12.99
C MET A 81 -0.40 13.75 12.75
N ALA A 82 -0.38 15.06 12.47
CA ALA A 82 -1.57 15.83 12.12
C ALA A 82 -2.23 15.31 10.84
N TYR A 83 -1.43 14.97 9.83
CA TYR A 83 -1.92 14.37 8.58
C TYR A 83 -2.63 13.03 8.83
N LYS A 84 -2.01 12.12 9.60
CA LYS A 84 -2.65 10.85 9.96
C LYS A 84 -3.94 11.05 10.75
N LYS A 85 -3.94 12.00 11.70
CA LYS A 85 -5.13 12.34 12.50
C LYS A 85 -6.28 12.85 11.62
N ALA A 86 -5.99 13.63 10.57
CA ALA A 86 -7.01 14.08 9.62
C ALA A 86 -7.69 12.88 8.93
N TRP A 87 -6.92 11.88 8.52
CA TRP A 87 -7.46 10.63 7.96
C TRP A 87 -8.30 9.82 8.96
N ASP A 88 -7.94 9.83 10.24
CA ASP A 88 -8.69 9.12 11.28
C ASP A 88 -9.97 9.86 11.71
N SER A 89 -9.97 11.19 11.66
CA SER A 89 -11.11 12.02 12.08
C SER A 89 -12.24 12.10 11.06
N VAL A 90 -11.92 11.86 9.79
CA VAL A 90 -12.89 11.87 8.70
C VAL A 90 -13.41 10.47 8.51
N VAL A 91 -14.71 10.31 8.20
CA VAL A 91 -15.32 9.02 7.84
C VAL A 91 -14.86 8.62 6.42
N TYR A 92 -13.55 8.53 6.20
CA TYR A 92 -13.02 7.99 4.96
C TYR A 92 -13.36 6.51 4.91
N PRO A 93 -13.94 6.03 3.80
CA PRO A 93 -14.23 4.63 3.68
C PRO A 93 -12.96 3.81 3.72
N LYS A 94 -13.06 2.64 4.35
CA LYS A 94 -11.98 1.66 4.40
C LYS A 94 -12.11 0.67 3.25
N ALA A 95 -10.99 0.37 2.62
CA ALA A 95 -10.86 -0.66 1.61
C ALA A 95 -9.85 -1.70 2.06
N LYS A 96 -10.26 -2.97 2.05
CA LYS A 96 -9.38 -4.09 2.35
C LYS A 96 -8.84 -4.69 1.06
N GLY A 97 -7.54 -4.95 1.05
CA GLY A 97 -6.84 -5.61 -0.03
C GLY A 97 -6.18 -6.89 0.43
N ILE A 98 -6.25 -7.91 -0.41
CA ILE A 98 -5.45 -9.13 -0.27
C ILE A 98 -4.58 -9.25 -1.50
N GLY A 99 -3.28 -9.47 -1.30
CA GLY A 99 -2.31 -9.70 -2.36
C GLY A 99 -1.53 -10.96 -2.11
N GLN A 100 -1.07 -11.58 -3.18
CA GLN A 100 -0.29 -12.81 -3.13
C GLN A 100 0.87 -12.75 -4.12
N ALA A 101 1.97 -13.41 -3.75
CA ALA A 101 3.13 -13.57 -4.61
C ALA A 101 3.88 -14.87 -4.27
N SER A 102 4.76 -15.30 -5.16
CA SER A 102 5.52 -16.52 -4.99
C SER A 102 6.46 -16.45 -3.78
N LEU A 103 6.48 -17.52 -2.97
CA LEU A 103 7.44 -17.66 -1.88
C LEU A 103 8.89 -17.71 -2.37
N LEU A 104 9.10 -18.21 -3.60
CA LEU A 104 10.44 -18.37 -4.21
C LEU A 104 11.13 -17.03 -4.48
N MET A 105 10.37 -15.93 -4.54
CA MET A 105 10.91 -14.59 -4.77
C MET A 105 11.44 -13.94 -3.49
N GLY A 106 11.42 -14.62 -2.34
CA GLY A 106 11.95 -14.06 -1.10
C GLY A 106 11.27 -12.74 -0.72
N THR A 107 12.06 -11.75 -0.32
CA THR A 107 11.57 -10.45 0.15
C THR A 107 10.86 -9.65 -0.93
N GLU A 108 11.32 -9.77 -2.18
CA GLU A 108 10.68 -9.16 -3.35
C GLU A 108 9.26 -9.72 -3.55
N GLY A 109 9.06 -11.01 -3.25
CA GLY A 109 7.72 -11.61 -3.22
C GLY A 109 6.83 -11.00 -2.14
N ILE A 110 7.36 -10.68 -0.96
CA ILE A 110 6.60 -9.97 0.08
C ILE A 110 6.17 -8.59 -0.41
N LEU A 111 7.10 -7.83 -1.01
CA LEU A 111 6.81 -6.51 -1.57
C LEU A 111 5.74 -6.59 -2.66
N GLU A 112 5.87 -7.55 -3.59
CA GLU A 112 4.86 -7.77 -4.63
C GLU A 112 3.49 -8.09 -4.03
N ALA A 113 3.43 -8.94 -2.99
CA ALA A 113 2.17 -9.22 -2.30
C ALA A 113 1.55 -7.95 -1.69
N TYR A 114 2.36 -7.03 -1.16
CA TYR A 114 1.88 -5.73 -0.65
C TYR A 114 1.34 -4.84 -1.77
N GLU A 115 2.04 -4.75 -2.89
CA GLU A 115 1.60 -3.98 -4.06
C GLU A 115 0.31 -4.54 -4.66
N GLN A 116 0.19 -5.87 -4.75
CA GLN A 116 -1.03 -6.53 -5.19
C GLN A 116 -2.19 -6.27 -4.22
N ALA A 117 -1.94 -6.28 -2.91
CA ALA A 117 -2.96 -5.96 -1.91
C ALA A 117 -3.46 -4.52 -2.10
N LEU A 118 -2.56 -3.55 -2.30
CA LEU A 118 -2.91 -2.16 -2.59
C LEU A 118 -3.75 -2.04 -3.87
N LYS A 119 -3.31 -2.67 -4.97
CA LYS A 119 -4.05 -2.67 -6.24
C LYS A 119 -5.44 -3.26 -6.09
N ASN A 120 -5.56 -4.39 -5.40
CA ASN A 120 -6.82 -5.08 -5.17
C ASN A 120 -7.76 -4.30 -4.24
N ALA A 121 -7.22 -3.61 -3.23
CA ALA A 121 -8.01 -2.73 -2.37
C ALA A 121 -8.65 -1.58 -3.17
N ILE A 122 -7.85 -0.88 -3.98
CA ILE A 122 -8.32 0.22 -4.82
C ILE A 122 -9.37 -0.30 -5.80
N ARG A 123 -9.04 -1.34 -6.57
CA ARG A 123 -9.94 -1.96 -7.56
C ARG A 123 -11.27 -2.37 -6.93
N GLY A 124 -11.22 -3.13 -5.84
CA GLY A 124 -12.41 -3.61 -5.15
C GLY A 124 -13.26 -2.50 -4.54
N PHE A 125 -12.64 -1.37 -4.17
CA PHE A 125 -13.34 -0.19 -3.68
C PHE A 125 -14.03 0.58 -4.82
N VAL A 126 -13.29 0.91 -5.88
CA VAL A 126 -13.82 1.73 -6.98
C VAL A 126 -14.91 1.02 -7.78
N GLN A 127 -14.79 -0.30 -7.96
CA GLN A 127 -15.82 -1.10 -8.65
C GLN A 127 -17.15 -1.15 -7.90
N LYS A 128 -17.16 -0.88 -6.58
CA LYS A 128 -18.38 -0.83 -5.77
C LYS A 128 -19.08 0.53 -5.81
N GLN A 129 -18.36 1.60 -6.19
CA GLN A 129 -18.91 2.95 -6.07
C GLN A 129 -19.90 3.32 -7.18
N GLU A 130 -19.69 2.84 -8.41
CA GLU A 130 -20.48 3.28 -9.56
C GLU A 130 -21.00 2.06 -10.35
N LYS A 131 -22.32 2.03 -10.58
CA LYS A 131 -22.95 1.00 -11.44
C LYS A 131 -22.52 1.14 -12.90
N ASN A 132 -22.40 2.38 -13.37
CA ASN A 132 -21.95 2.68 -14.74
C ASN A 132 -20.44 2.88 -14.73
N LYS A 133 -19.75 2.24 -15.69
CA LYS A 133 -18.29 2.32 -15.79
C LYS A 133 -17.85 3.77 -16.06
N PRO A 134 -17.16 4.43 -15.11
CA PRO A 134 -16.61 5.75 -15.37
C PRO A 134 -15.44 5.66 -16.34
N ARG A 135 -15.12 6.78 -16.99
CA ARG A 135 -13.94 6.88 -17.85
C ARG A 135 -12.65 6.84 -17.03
N ARG A 136 -12.64 7.50 -15.86
CA ARG A 136 -11.46 7.59 -14.99
C ARG A 136 -11.87 7.92 -13.56
N ILE A 137 -11.22 7.31 -12.59
CA ILE A 137 -11.33 7.67 -11.17
C ILE A 137 -9.92 8.04 -10.67
N SER A 138 -9.80 9.14 -9.94
CA SER A 138 -8.57 9.49 -9.25
C SER A 138 -8.82 9.80 -7.78
N GLY A 139 -7.82 9.54 -6.96
CA GLY A 139 -7.92 9.74 -5.53
C GLY A 139 -6.62 9.48 -4.80
N ARG A 140 -6.75 9.34 -3.48
CA ARG A 140 -5.66 9.05 -2.56
C ARG A 140 -6.01 7.85 -1.70
N VAL A 141 -4.98 7.12 -1.29
CA VAL A 141 -5.07 6.00 -0.36
C VAL A 141 -3.98 6.07 0.69
N LEU A 142 -4.33 5.73 1.92
CA LEU A 142 -3.42 5.69 3.06
C LEU A 142 -3.49 4.32 3.74
N LEU A 143 -2.34 3.69 4.00
CA LEU A 143 -2.26 2.43 4.75
C LEU A 143 -2.64 2.68 6.21
N VAL A 144 -3.64 1.95 6.71
CA VAL A 144 -4.22 2.16 8.05
C VAL A 144 -3.26 1.66 9.12
N ASN A 145 -2.80 0.42 8.96
CA ASN A 145 -2.01 -0.34 9.92
C ASN A 145 -0.87 -1.07 9.20
N GLN A 146 0.07 -1.62 9.97
CA GLN A 146 1.10 -2.49 9.43
C GLN A 146 0.49 -3.68 8.66
N PRO A 147 1.12 -4.13 7.56
CA PRO A 147 0.65 -5.30 6.81
C PRO A 147 0.59 -6.55 7.68
N VAL A 148 -0.45 -7.37 7.48
CA VAL A 148 -0.51 -8.73 8.02
C VAL A 148 -0.04 -9.69 6.94
N LEU A 149 1.05 -10.41 7.21
CA LEU A 149 1.67 -11.34 6.28
C LEU A 149 1.54 -12.78 6.79
N GLY A 150 1.14 -13.69 5.91
CA GLY A 150 1.15 -15.13 6.13
C GLY A 150 1.73 -15.88 4.94
N ILE A 151 1.95 -17.18 5.11
CA ILE A 151 2.34 -18.09 4.04
C ILE A 151 1.22 -19.10 3.85
N GLN A 152 0.71 -19.22 2.63
CA GLN A 152 -0.35 -20.16 2.28
C GLN A 152 -0.05 -20.77 0.90
N ALA A 153 -0.06 -22.11 0.81
CA ALA A 153 0.11 -22.86 -0.44
C ALA A 153 1.32 -22.40 -1.28
N GLY A 154 2.49 -22.21 -0.65
CA GLY A 154 3.71 -21.79 -1.34
C GLY A 154 3.73 -20.32 -1.79
N ARG A 155 2.84 -19.48 -1.26
CA ARG A 155 2.74 -18.06 -1.56
C ARG A 155 2.79 -17.21 -0.30
N TYR A 156 3.42 -16.05 -0.40
CA TYR A 156 3.14 -14.96 0.54
C TYR A 156 1.71 -14.48 0.32
N THR A 157 0.96 -14.31 1.40
CA THR A 157 -0.38 -13.72 1.39
C THR A 157 -0.38 -12.53 2.34
N ALA A 158 -0.60 -11.34 1.79
CA ALA A 158 -0.61 -10.11 2.55
C ALA A 158 -2.03 -9.53 2.58
N ALA A 159 -2.50 -9.18 3.78
CA ALA A 159 -3.76 -8.48 4.00
C ALA A 159 -3.48 -7.08 4.54
N LEU A 160 -3.94 -6.07 3.81
CA LEU A 160 -3.72 -4.65 4.13
C LEU A 160 -5.07 -3.91 4.12
N ASP A 161 -5.22 -2.96 5.03
CA ASP A 161 -6.37 -2.07 5.11
C ASP A 161 -5.96 -0.64 4.76
N PHE A 162 -6.77 0.02 3.94
CA PHE A 162 -6.51 1.37 3.46
C PHE A 162 -7.68 2.29 3.73
N PHE A 163 -7.40 3.54 4.11
CA PHE A 163 -8.35 4.62 3.90
C PHE A 163 -8.33 5.03 2.43
N VAL A 164 -9.50 5.37 1.87
CA VAL A 164 -9.61 5.82 0.48
C VAL A 164 -10.34 7.15 0.43
N HIS A 165 -9.79 8.09 -0.33
CA HIS A 165 -10.42 9.36 -0.63
C HIS A 165 -10.46 9.55 -2.14
N VAL A 166 -11.68 9.48 -2.71
CA VAL A 166 -11.90 9.77 -4.14
C VAL A 166 -11.91 11.28 -4.33
N ILE A 167 -11.06 11.76 -5.24
CA ILE A 167 -10.94 13.19 -5.55
C ILE A 167 -11.79 13.52 -6.77
N LYS A 168 -11.80 12.66 -7.80
CA LYS A 168 -12.49 12.92 -9.06
C LYS A 168 -13.00 11.64 -9.70
N ILE A 169 -14.22 11.72 -10.24
CA ILE A 169 -14.83 10.71 -11.10
C ILE A 169 -15.17 11.37 -12.43
N GLU A 170 -14.53 10.94 -13.50
CA GLU A 170 -14.79 11.40 -14.86
C GLU A 170 -15.69 10.37 -15.56
N ARG A 171 -16.88 10.80 -15.98
CA ARG A 171 -17.83 9.98 -16.73
C ARG A 171 -17.69 10.22 -18.23
N TYR A 172 -18.14 9.27 -19.04
CA TYR A 172 -18.31 9.51 -20.46
C TYR A 172 -19.45 10.52 -20.66
N THR A 173 -19.22 11.54 -21.49
CA THR A 173 -20.30 12.40 -21.98
C THR A 173 -21.05 11.68 -23.10
N GLU A 174 -22.36 11.57 -22.96
CA GLU A 174 -23.24 11.21 -24.07
C GLU A 174 -23.39 12.48 -24.95
N PHE A 175 -23.17 12.33 -26.25
CA PHE A 175 -23.51 13.34 -27.27
C PHE A 175 -24.77 12.87 -27.99
#